data_AF-A0A3M6C715-F1
#
_entry.id   AF-A0A3M6C715-F1
#
_cell.length_a   1.000
_cell.length_b   1.000
_cell.length_c   1.000
_cell.angle_alpha   90.00
_cell.angle_beta   90.00
_cell.angle_gamma   90.00
#
_symmetry.space_group_name_H-M   'P 1'
#
loop_
_entity.id
_entity.type
_entity.pdbx_description
1 polymer ?
#
loop_
_entity_poly.entity_id
_entity_poly.type
_entity_poly.pdbx_seq_one_letter_code
_entity_poly.pdbx_strand_id
1 'polypeptide(L)'
;MTDLVSCELHELPWAIVGWPGGDIQWFKPSGFQAPLLGRDFSHGLLDCWSACRDWYAREASLPLPNFERTELWWEDPDSPSHYEENYEACGFVRVEQPQRGDLLVFQIPTVGRACHFPNHAAIYLGADASLHSEDAPALGGSGPFIYHHMPGRLAAREVYGWSMANRVKLILRHKEYTP
;
A
#
# COMPACT_ATOMS: atom_id res chain seq x y z
N MET A 1 9.61 -12.70 5.70
CA MET A 1 8.19 -12.30 5.65
C MET A 1 7.61 -12.48 4.24
N THR A 2 8.28 -11.96 3.20
CA THR A 2 7.88 -12.12 1.79
C THR A 2 7.58 -13.57 1.41
N ASP A 3 8.42 -14.50 1.86
CA ASP A 3 8.27 -15.95 1.74
C ASP A 3 6.93 -16.46 2.30
N LEU A 4 6.57 -16.06 3.53
CA LEU A 4 5.30 -16.43 4.15
C LEU A 4 4.11 -15.85 3.36
N VAL A 5 4.17 -14.56 2.99
CA VAL A 5 3.09 -13.91 2.24
C VAL A 5 2.90 -14.54 0.86
N SER A 6 3.99 -14.88 0.16
CA SER A 6 3.92 -15.62 -1.11
C SER A 6 3.35 -17.02 -0.93
N CYS A 7 3.65 -17.71 0.16
CA CYS A 7 3.06 -19.01 0.45
C CYS A 7 1.55 -18.92 0.67
N GLU A 8 1.08 -17.94 1.43
CA GLU A 8 -0.35 -17.69 1.62
C GLU A 8 -1.05 -17.34 0.30
N LEU A 9 -0.45 -16.46 -0.53
CA LEU A 9 -1.03 -16.04 -1.81
C LEU A 9 -1.23 -17.20 -2.79
N HIS A 10 -0.29 -18.14 -2.83
CA HIS A 10 -0.37 -19.29 -3.75
C HIS A 10 -1.17 -20.46 -3.19
N GLU A 11 -1.52 -20.45 -1.90
CA GLU A 11 -2.24 -21.53 -1.22
C GLU A 11 -1.55 -22.91 -1.36
N LEU A 12 -0.23 -22.91 -1.53
CA LEU A 12 0.59 -24.11 -1.74
C LEU A 12 1.75 -24.17 -0.73
N PRO A 13 2.23 -25.37 -0.36
CA PRO A 13 3.47 -25.52 0.41
C PRO A 13 4.68 -24.97 -0.33
N TRP A 14 5.57 -24.29 0.39
CA TRP A 14 6.81 -23.70 -0.12
C TRP A 14 8.02 -24.29 0.60
N ALA A 15 9.17 -24.28 -0.10
CA ALA A 15 10.46 -24.63 0.46
C ALA A 15 11.51 -23.56 0.14
N ILE A 16 12.30 -23.18 1.15
CA ILE A 16 13.54 -22.41 0.94
C ILE A 16 14.70 -23.39 0.93
N VAL A 17 15.50 -23.32 -0.12
CA VAL A 17 16.68 -24.18 -0.32
C VAL A 17 17.94 -23.32 -0.20
N GLY A 18 18.76 -23.61 0.81
CA GLY A 18 20.08 -22.99 0.98
C GLY A 18 21.08 -23.61 0.01
N TRP A 19 21.46 -22.89 -1.05
CA TRP A 19 22.47 -23.36 -2.01
C TRP A 19 23.84 -22.73 -1.73
N PRO A 20 24.96 -23.49 -1.73
CA PRO A 20 25.10 -24.91 -2.08
C PRO A 20 24.92 -25.91 -0.92
N GLY A 21 24.61 -25.44 0.29
CA GLY A 21 24.57 -26.28 1.51
C GLY A 21 23.53 -27.41 1.51
N GLY A 22 22.47 -27.29 0.70
CA GLY A 22 21.42 -28.29 0.58
C GLY A 22 20.39 -28.29 1.71
N ASP A 23 20.48 -27.35 2.65
CA ASP A 23 19.49 -27.18 3.72
C ASP A 23 18.12 -26.82 3.11
N ILE A 24 17.07 -27.52 3.52
CA ILE A 24 15.71 -27.28 3.05
C ILE A 24 14.81 -27.01 4.24
N GLN A 25 14.13 -25.86 4.21
CA GLN A 25 13.08 -25.53 5.17
C GLN A 25 11.74 -25.49 4.45
N TRP A 26 10.80 -26.32 4.91
CA TRP A 26 9.43 -26.37 4.40
C TRP A 26 8.48 -25.57 5.27
N PHE A 27 7.48 -24.96 4.63
CA PHE A 27 6.36 -24.31 5.28
C PHE A 27 5.13 -24.39 4.36
N LYS A 28 3.96 -24.18 4.95
CA LYS A 28 2.67 -24.25 4.25
C LYS A 28 1.79 -23.07 4.69
N PRO A 29 0.72 -22.77 3.95
CA PRO A 29 -0.23 -21.74 4.35
C PRO A 29 -0.73 -22.01 5.76
N SER A 30 -0.74 -20.96 6.56
CA SER A 30 -1.02 -20.96 8.00
C SER A 30 -2.08 -19.90 8.37
N GLY A 31 -2.49 -19.07 7.42
CA GLY A 31 -3.26 -17.85 7.69
C GLY A 31 -2.38 -16.69 8.13
N PHE A 32 -1.08 -16.71 7.81
CA PHE A 32 -0.18 -15.60 8.11
C PHE A 32 -0.64 -14.31 7.43
N GLN A 33 -0.66 -13.23 8.19
CA GLN A 33 -0.95 -11.89 7.68
C GLN A 33 0.18 -10.97 8.08
N ALA A 34 0.80 -10.30 7.10
CA ALA A 34 1.82 -9.30 7.39
C ALA A 34 1.21 -8.14 8.21
N PRO A 35 1.88 -7.62 9.25
CA PRO A 35 1.37 -6.48 10.02
C PRO A 35 1.19 -5.25 9.12
N LEU A 36 0.26 -4.35 9.46
CA LEU A 36 0.10 -3.11 8.70
C LEU A 36 1.35 -2.25 8.83
N LEU A 37 1.94 -2.17 10.03
CA LEU A 37 3.15 -1.42 10.31
C LEU A 37 4.41 -2.28 10.36
N GLY A 38 5.55 -1.69 10.02
CA GLY A 38 6.86 -2.31 10.24
C GLY A 38 7.24 -3.44 9.28
N ARG A 39 6.40 -3.76 8.29
CA ARG A 39 6.71 -4.72 7.23
C ARG A 39 7.68 -4.15 6.18
N ASP A 40 8.53 -5.02 5.64
CA ASP A 40 9.48 -4.70 4.57
C ASP A 40 8.80 -4.55 3.20
N PHE A 41 9.41 -3.73 2.34
CA PHE A 41 8.91 -3.47 0.99
C PHE A 41 9.31 -4.58 0.00
N SER A 42 8.34 -5.06 -0.77
CA SER A 42 8.53 -5.96 -1.91
C SER A 42 7.52 -5.60 -3.00
N HIS A 43 7.99 -5.08 -4.14
CA HIS A 43 7.12 -4.67 -5.25
C HIS A 43 6.23 -5.82 -5.71
N GLY A 44 4.95 -5.56 -5.93
CA GLY A 44 3.96 -6.57 -6.33
C GLY A 44 3.38 -7.40 -5.18
N LEU A 45 4.07 -7.49 -4.02
CA LEU A 45 3.63 -8.31 -2.89
C LEU A 45 3.33 -7.50 -1.62
N LEU A 46 4.33 -6.77 -1.14
CA LEU A 46 4.30 -5.91 0.05
C LEU A 46 4.73 -4.50 -0.34
N ASP A 47 3.89 -3.79 -1.08
CA ASP A 47 4.11 -2.42 -1.54
C ASP A 47 2.97 -1.47 -1.15
N CYS A 48 2.98 -0.25 -1.71
CA CYS A 48 1.99 0.78 -1.41
C CYS A 48 0.54 0.35 -1.68
N TRP A 49 0.28 -0.38 -2.78
CA TRP A 49 -1.07 -0.86 -3.09
C TRP A 49 -1.50 -1.96 -2.13
N SER A 50 -0.63 -2.94 -1.87
CA SER A 50 -0.93 -4.01 -0.90
C SER A 50 -1.18 -3.44 0.51
N ALA A 51 -0.45 -2.39 0.90
CA ALA A 51 -0.66 -1.72 2.18
C ALA A 51 -2.05 -1.09 2.24
N CYS A 52 -2.46 -0.36 1.19
CA CYS A 52 -3.80 0.22 1.11
C CYS A 52 -4.89 -0.86 1.14
N ARG A 53 -4.74 -1.94 0.35
CA ARG A 53 -5.68 -3.06 0.34
C ARG A 53 -5.81 -3.70 1.72
N ASP A 54 -4.70 -3.97 2.38
CA ASP A 54 -4.72 -4.60 3.70
C ASP A 54 -5.34 -3.69 4.76
N TRP A 55 -5.10 -2.38 4.67
CA TRP A 55 -5.79 -1.40 5.52
C TRP A 55 -7.29 -1.43 5.28
N TYR A 56 -7.74 -1.39 4.02
CA TYR A 56 -9.16 -1.46 3.69
C TYR A 56 -9.80 -2.79 4.15
N ALA A 57 -9.10 -3.91 3.98
CA ALA A 57 -9.60 -5.20 4.44
C ALA A 57 -9.75 -5.28 5.96
N ARG A 58 -8.81 -4.71 6.73
CA ARG A 58 -8.76 -4.85 8.20
C ARG A 58 -9.47 -3.73 8.97
N GLU A 59 -9.35 -2.50 8.49
CA GLU A 59 -9.87 -1.30 9.16
C GLU A 59 -11.27 -0.93 8.65
N ALA A 60 -11.53 -1.18 7.37
CA ALA A 60 -12.79 -0.83 6.72
C ALA A 60 -13.68 -2.04 6.41
N SER A 61 -13.20 -3.28 6.61
CA SER A 61 -13.88 -4.51 6.19
C SER A 61 -14.26 -4.53 4.69
N LEU A 62 -13.45 -3.88 3.86
CA LEU A 62 -13.66 -3.74 2.42
C LEU A 62 -12.47 -4.36 1.67
N PRO A 63 -12.56 -5.63 1.23
CA PRO A 63 -11.48 -6.25 0.47
C PRO A 63 -11.37 -5.62 -0.92
N LEU A 64 -10.21 -5.04 -1.24
CA LEU A 64 -9.92 -4.50 -2.56
C LEU A 64 -9.23 -5.55 -3.46
N PRO A 65 -9.39 -5.47 -4.79
CA PRO A 65 -8.76 -6.41 -5.71
C PRO A 65 -7.22 -6.32 -5.68
N ASN A 66 -6.55 -7.47 -5.86
CA ASN A 66 -5.13 -7.52 -6.15
C ASN A 66 -4.91 -7.61 -7.65
N PHE A 67 -4.33 -6.57 -8.24
CA PHE A 67 -3.96 -6.55 -9.66
C PHE A 67 -2.44 -6.63 -9.83
N GLU A 68 -2.03 -7.22 -10.94
CA GLU A 68 -0.65 -7.15 -11.40
C GLU A 68 -0.28 -5.70 -11.72
N ARG A 69 0.95 -5.33 -11.34
CA ARG A 69 1.45 -3.96 -11.50
C ARG A 69 2.89 -4.02 -11.97
N THR A 70 3.07 -3.69 -13.24
CA THR A 70 4.38 -3.66 -13.90
C THR A 70 5.30 -2.70 -13.15
N GLU A 71 6.52 -3.10 -12.86
CA GLU A 71 7.47 -2.19 -12.21
C GLU A 71 7.79 -1.00 -13.13
N LEU A 72 7.97 0.20 -12.55
CA LEU A 72 8.35 1.42 -13.28
C LEU A 72 7.38 1.88 -14.39
N TRP A 73 6.10 1.48 -14.33
CA TRP A 73 5.08 1.88 -15.31
C TRP A 73 5.01 3.40 -15.55
N TRP A 74 5.32 4.19 -14.53
CA TRP A 74 5.25 5.66 -14.59
C TRP A 74 6.38 6.30 -15.40
N GLU A 75 7.40 5.53 -15.82
CA GLU A 75 8.53 6.06 -16.61
C GLU A 75 8.32 5.90 -18.11
N ASP A 76 7.39 5.03 -18.49
CA ASP A 76 6.99 4.83 -19.86
C ASP A 76 5.74 5.68 -20.17
N PRO A 77 5.80 6.65 -21.09
CA PRO A 77 4.64 7.45 -21.46
C PRO A 77 3.54 6.64 -22.19
N ASP A 78 3.88 5.46 -22.74
CA ASP A 78 2.93 4.59 -23.45
C ASP A 78 2.30 3.55 -22.52
N SER A 79 2.71 3.50 -21.25
CA SER A 79 2.13 2.61 -20.24
C SER A 79 0.80 3.15 -19.72
N PRO A 80 -0.18 2.27 -19.39
CA PRO A 80 -1.41 2.70 -18.73
C PRO A 80 -1.14 3.26 -17.32
N SER A 81 -1.96 4.23 -16.90
CA SER A 81 -1.92 4.76 -15.55
C SER A 81 -2.67 3.85 -14.60
N HIS A 82 -1.93 3.03 -13.83
CA HIS A 82 -2.53 2.04 -12.93
C HIS A 82 -3.58 2.61 -11.98
N TYR A 83 -3.36 3.80 -11.45
CA TYR A 83 -4.34 4.39 -10.53
C TYR A 83 -5.48 5.06 -11.29
N GLU A 84 -5.18 5.93 -12.25
CA GLU A 84 -6.19 6.77 -12.94
C GLU A 84 -7.21 5.95 -13.74
N GLU A 85 -6.81 4.79 -14.27
CA GLU A 85 -7.68 3.95 -15.09
C GLU A 85 -8.49 2.93 -14.28
N ASN A 86 -8.01 2.51 -13.10
CA ASN A 86 -8.58 1.38 -12.37
C ASN A 86 -9.37 1.75 -11.11
N TYR A 87 -9.29 2.99 -10.61
CA TYR A 87 -9.90 3.32 -9.32
C TYR A 87 -11.43 3.16 -9.32
N GLU A 88 -12.12 3.51 -10.42
CA GLU A 88 -13.58 3.39 -10.50
C GLU A 88 -14.04 1.93 -10.45
N ALA A 89 -13.31 1.04 -11.12
CA ALA A 89 -13.55 -0.40 -11.10
C ALA A 89 -13.33 -1.00 -9.70
N CYS A 90 -12.47 -0.38 -8.89
CA CYS A 90 -12.24 -0.73 -7.49
C CYS A 90 -13.26 -0.07 -6.52
N GLY A 91 -14.34 0.53 -7.03
CA GLY A 91 -15.41 1.10 -6.19
C GLY A 91 -15.13 2.51 -5.68
N PHE A 92 -14.08 3.18 -6.16
CA PHE A 92 -13.75 4.54 -5.75
C PHE A 92 -14.46 5.61 -6.57
N VAL A 93 -14.61 6.79 -5.97
CA VAL A 93 -14.98 8.04 -6.62
C VAL A 93 -13.98 9.13 -6.26
N ARG A 94 -13.76 10.06 -7.18
CA ARG A 94 -12.91 11.23 -6.90
C ARG A 94 -13.64 12.23 -6.00
N VAL A 95 -12.93 12.76 -5.02
CA VAL A 95 -13.39 13.83 -4.12
C VAL A 95 -12.37 14.96 -4.05
N GLU A 96 -12.75 16.12 -3.52
CA GLU A 96 -11.88 17.29 -3.42
C GLU A 96 -11.17 17.40 -2.06
N GLN A 97 -11.82 16.97 -0.98
CA GLN A 97 -11.32 17.08 0.38
C GLN A 97 -11.21 15.69 1.02
N PRO A 98 -10.03 15.34 1.56
CA PRO A 98 -9.81 14.01 2.11
C PRO A 98 -10.47 13.86 3.48
N GLN A 99 -11.06 12.69 3.71
CA GLN A 99 -11.53 12.20 4.99
C GLN A 99 -10.77 10.93 5.34
N ARG A 100 -10.75 10.57 6.63
CA ARG A 100 -10.10 9.34 7.09
C ARG A 100 -10.58 8.17 6.22
N GLY A 101 -9.68 7.31 5.79
CA GLY A 101 -9.94 6.19 4.91
C GLY A 101 -9.84 6.51 3.43
N ASP A 102 -9.88 7.77 3.00
CA ASP A 102 -9.69 8.12 1.59
C ASP A 102 -8.29 7.73 1.10
N LEU A 103 -8.23 7.19 -0.11
CA LEU A 103 -7.00 6.85 -0.79
C LEU A 103 -6.43 8.10 -1.47
N LEU A 104 -5.23 8.50 -1.06
CA LEU A 104 -4.45 9.55 -1.67
C LEU A 104 -3.49 8.94 -2.69
N VAL A 105 -3.57 9.39 -3.94
CA VAL A 105 -2.66 8.97 -5.01
C VAL A 105 -1.69 10.10 -5.29
N PHE A 106 -0.39 9.78 -5.26
CA PHE A 106 0.71 10.70 -5.41
C PHE A 106 1.50 10.40 -6.67
N GLN A 107 2.11 11.46 -7.20
CA GLN A 107 3.17 11.36 -8.19
C GLN A 107 4.48 11.77 -7.53
N ILE A 108 5.34 10.79 -7.24
CA ILE A 108 6.62 10.94 -6.57
C ILE A 108 7.73 10.77 -7.61
N PRO A 109 8.24 11.87 -8.19
CA PRO A 109 9.31 11.77 -9.18
C PRO A 109 10.62 11.35 -8.52
N THR A 110 11.37 10.48 -9.19
CA THR A 110 12.78 10.22 -8.87
C THR A 110 13.63 11.23 -9.63
N VAL A 111 14.55 11.91 -8.92
CA VAL A 111 15.42 12.91 -9.54
C VAL A 111 16.21 12.26 -10.69
N GLY A 112 16.15 12.87 -11.87
CA GLY A 112 16.83 12.37 -13.06
C GLY A 112 16.10 11.26 -13.82
N ARG A 113 14.88 10.88 -13.40
CA ARG A 113 14.03 9.92 -14.13
C ARG A 113 12.73 10.58 -14.56
N ALA A 114 12.18 10.10 -15.67
CA ALA A 114 10.85 10.52 -16.11
C ALA A 114 9.79 10.02 -15.13
N CYS A 115 8.70 10.76 -15.00
CA CYS A 115 7.56 10.36 -14.19
C CYS A 115 6.31 10.96 -14.84
N HIS A 116 5.66 10.15 -15.67
CA HIS A 116 4.50 10.51 -16.47
C HIS A 116 3.20 10.32 -15.69
N PHE A 117 3.13 9.28 -14.85
CA PHE A 117 1.90 8.87 -14.16
C PHE A 117 2.07 8.82 -12.64
N PRO A 118 0.96 8.93 -11.86
CA PRO A 118 0.99 8.70 -10.42
C PRO A 118 1.48 7.30 -10.07
N ASN A 119 2.33 7.20 -9.04
CA ASN A 119 3.12 6.00 -8.75
C ASN A 119 3.09 5.56 -7.28
N HIS A 120 2.38 6.27 -6.41
CA HIS A 120 2.32 5.93 -4.99
C HIS A 120 0.94 6.16 -4.41
N ALA A 121 0.53 5.32 -3.45
CA ALA A 121 -0.73 5.46 -2.74
C ALA A 121 -0.54 5.48 -1.22
N ALA A 122 -1.42 6.19 -0.53
CA ALA A 122 -1.52 6.22 0.92
C ALA A 122 -2.98 6.27 1.35
N ILE A 123 -3.27 5.82 2.58
CA ILE A 123 -4.54 6.07 3.24
C ILE A 123 -4.42 7.36 4.04
N TYR A 124 -5.34 8.29 3.85
CA TYR A 124 -5.48 9.45 4.72
C TYR A 124 -6.09 9.02 6.06
N LEU A 125 -5.46 9.36 7.17
CA LEU A 125 -5.93 9.02 8.50
C LEU A 125 -6.62 10.19 9.21
N GLY A 126 -6.44 11.42 8.71
CA GLY A 126 -6.93 12.63 9.37
C GLY A 126 -6.13 12.96 10.63
N ALA A 127 -6.78 13.54 11.63
CA ALA A 127 -6.13 13.93 12.88
C ALA A 127 -5.80 12.74 13.80
N ASP A 128 -6.49 11.61 13.63
CA ASP A 128 -6.26 10.39 14.40
C ASP A 128 -5.50 9.36 13.56
N ALA A 129 -4.28 9.06 13.97
CA ALA A 129 -3.45 8.05 13.31
C ALA A 129 -3.70 6.62 13.82
N SER A 130 -4.62 6.39 14.76
CA SER A 130 -4.90 5.06 15.30
C SER A 130 -5.25 4.03 14.21
N LEU A 131 -4.92 2.77 14.50
CA LEU A 131 -5.38 1.60 13.77
C LEU A 131 -6.24 0.78 14.74
N HIS A 132 -7.34 0.24 14.27
CA HIS A 132 -8.27 -0.55 15.08
C HIS A 132 -7.91 -2.05 15.07
N SER A 133 -7.24 -2.52 14.02
CA SER A 133 -6.92 -3.93 13.82
C SER A 133 -5.62 -4.38 14.50
N GLU A 134 -4.72 -3.46 14.84
CA GLU A 134 -3.45 -3.77 15.52
C GLU A 134 -2.97 -2.61 16.40
N ASP A 135 -2.22 -2.95 17.46
CA ASP A 135 -1.58 -1.96 18.33
C ASP A 135 -0.56 -1.13 17.55
N ALA A 136 -0.68 0.19 17.68
CA ALA A 136 0.09 1.12 16.88
C ALA A 136 0.65 2.23 17.78
N PRO A 137 1.98 2.46 17.83
CA PRO A 137 2.57 3.48 18.69
C PRO A 137 1.95 4.86 18.47
N ALA A 138 1.75 5.64 19.53
CA ALA A 138 1.22 7.00 19.39
C ALA A 138 2.16 7.85 18.52
N LEU A 139 1.59 8.58 17.56
CA LEU A 139 2.31 9.60 16.81
C LEU A 139 2.15 10.95 17.52
N GLY A 140 3.24 11.70 17.64
CA GLY A 140 3.18 13.07 18.13
C GLY A 140 2.57 14.03 17.11
N GLY A 141 2.02 15.15 17.59
CA GLY A 141 1.42 16.21 16.76
C GLY A 141 -0.09 16.08 16.58
N SER A 142 -0.70 17.07 15.92
CA SER A 142 -2.15 17.15 15.69
C SER A 142 -2.59 16.58 14.33
N GLY A 143 -1.67 15.95 13.59
CA GLY A 143 -1.89 15.56 12.20
C GLY A 143 -2.03 16.76 11.24
N PRO A 144 -2.60 16.56 10.05
CA PRO A 144 -3.15 15.28 9.57
C PRO A 144 -2.07 14.21 9.35
N PHE A 145 -2.47 12.95 9.35
CA PHE A 145 -1.60 11.78 9.16
C PHE A 145 -2.01 10.97 7.93
N ILE A 146 -1.05 10.22 7.39
CA ILE A 146 -1.25 9.20 6.36
C ILE A 146 -0.64 7.87 6.80
N TYR A 147 -1.17 6.77 6.28
CA TYR A 147 -0.56 5.44 6.31
C TYR A 147 -0.11 5.06 4.90
N HIS A 148 1.15 4.67 4.74
CA HIS A 148 1.66 4.22 3.44
C HIS A 148 2.85 3.27 3.55
N HIS A 149 3.28 2.74 2.41
CA HIS A 149 4.46 1.90 2.32
C HIS A 149 5.33 2.35 1.15
N MET A 150 6.36 3.13 1.47
CA MET A 150 7.28 3.68 0.48
C MET A 150 8.38 2.68 0.11
N PRO A 151 8.82 2.60 -1.16
CA PRO A 151 9.97 1.80 -1.55
C PRO A 151 11.19 2.06 -0.68
N GLY A 152 11.82 1.00 -0.19
CA GLY A 152 13.03 1.07 0.67
C GLY A 152 12.77 1.52 2.11
N ARG A 153 11.52 1.65 2.55
CA ARG A 153 11.14 1.97 3.93
C ARG A 153 10.18 0.92 4.46
N LEU A 154 10.12 0.78 5.78
CA LEU A 154 9.07 0.00 6.43
C LEU A 154 7.71 0.69 6.26
N ALA A 155 6.63 -0.09 6.18
CA ALA A 155 5.28 0.46 6.20
C ALA A 155 5.04 1.27 7.50
N ALA A 156 4.53 2.48 7.36
CA ALA A 156 4.48 3.43 8.45
C ALA A 156 3.30 4.38 8.36
N ARG A 157 3.00 5.02 9.51
CA ARG A 157 2.14 6.19 9.59
C ARG A 157 3.02 7.42 9.76
N GLU A 158 2.74 8.47 9.02
CA GLU A 158 3.55 9.70 9.00
C GLU A 158 2.67 10.94 8.96
N VAL A 159 3.22 12.08 9.37
CA VAL A 159 2.54 13.38 9.23
C VAL A 159 2.35 13.66 7.74
N TYR A 160 1.12 13.97 7.36
CA TYR A 160 0.78 14.43 6.03
C TYR A 160 1.22 15.89 5.84
N GLY A 161 2.51 16.05 5.60
CA GLY A 161 3.14 17.36 5.45
C GLY A 161 2.97 17.98 4.07
N TRP A 162 3.27 19.27 3.98
CA TRP A 162 3.22 20.08 2.76
C TRP A 162 3.92 19.43 1.56
N SER A 163 5.06 18.79 1.79
CA SER A 163 5.82 18.07 0.76
C SER A 163 4.95 17.03 0.04
N MET A 164 4.28 16.13 0.77
CA MET A 164 3.39 15.14 0.16
C MET A 164 2.11 15.77 -0.38
N ALA A 165 1.57 16.79 0.30
CA ALA A 165 0.36 17.48 -0.16
C ALA A 165 0.49 18.06 -1.57
N ASN A 166 1.64 18.64 -1.92
CA ASN A 166 1.88 19.16 -3.28
C ASN A 166 2.08 18.07 -4.35
N ARG A 167 2.16 16.80 -3.95
CA ARG A 167 2.34 15.66 -4.87
C ARG A 167 1.06 14.85 -5.07
N VAL A 168 -0.02 15.17 -4.36
CA VAL A 168 -1.32 14.53 -4.56
C VAL A 168 -1.85 14.86 -5.95
N LYS A 169 -2.28 13.82 -6.66
CA LYS A 169 -2.96 13.92 -7.96
C LYS A 169 -4.43 13.55 -7.85
N LEU A 170 -4.75 12.55 -7.03
CA LEU A 170 -6.12 12.10 -6.80
C LEU A 170 -6.37 11.94 -5.30
N ILE A 171 -7.61 12.26 -4.91
CA ILE A 171 -8.20 11.91 -3.62
C ILE A 171 -9.42 11.07 -3.96
N LEU A 172 -9.41 9.84 -3.47
CA LEU A 172 -10.36 8.81 -3.88
C LEU A 172 -11.07 8.26 -2.64
N ARG A 173 -12.40 8.27 -2.68
CA ARG A 173 -13.24 7.71 -1.63
C ARG A 173 -13.90 6.43 -2.11
N HIS A 174 -13.79 5.36 -1.35
CA HIS A 174 -14.55 4.15 -1.64
C HIS A 174 -16.04 4.38 -1.35
N LYS A 175 -16.94 4.07 -2.29
CA LYS A 175 -18.37 4.38 -2.19
C LYS A 175 -19.06 3.77 -0.98
N GLU A 176 -18.57 2.61 -0.54
CA GLU A 176 -19.13 1.84 0.58
C GLU A 176 -18.46 2.17 1.92
N TYR A 177 -17.37 2.95 1.90
CA TYR A 177 -16.65 3.25 3.13
C TYR A 177 -17.33 4.38 3.90
N THR A 178 -17.65 4.10 5.16
CA THR A 178 -18.17 5.07 6.12
C THR A 178 -17.17 5.14 7.29
N PRO A 179 -16.55 6.31 7.55
CA PRO A 179 -15.55 6.48 8.61
C PRO A 179 -16.09 6.25 10.03
#